data_AF-A0A2U1NWS6-F1
#
_entry.id   AF-A0A2U1NWS6-F1
#
_cell.length_a   1.000
_cell.length_b   1.000
_cell.length_c   1.000
_cell.angle_alpha   90.00
_cell.angle_beta   90.00
_cell.angle_gamma   90.00
#
_symmetry.space_group_name_H-M   'P 1'
#
loop_
_entity.id
_entity.type
_entity.pdbx_description
1 polymer ?
#
loop_
_entity_poly.entity_id
_entity_poly.type
_entity_poly.pdbx_seq_one_letter_code
_entity_poly.pdbx_strand_id
1 'polypeptide(L)'
;MKWYCVGYFCYIDNLVVQFKNSFFIKAGSGDTTRFWLDPWHHSGKCLKHLFPWLFALKVNKEWLFKDRQVFDSNGWISSWNWRSHPCGRSLGDFEALSSTLDDISVELDFPDKWQLAEYARSSLSFWHHPRPD
;
A
#
# COMPACT_ATOMS: atom_id res chain seq x y z
N MET A 1 -0.76 16.33 41.43
CA MET A 1 -1.61 15.61 40.46
C MET A 1 -0.84 15.50 39.15
N LYS A 2 -0.60 14.27 38.67
CA LYS A 2 0.21 13.98 37.47
C LYS A 2 -0.67 14.04 36.22
N TRP A 3 -0.38 14.97 35.33
CA TRP A 3 -0.95 15.03 33.97
C TRP A 3 0.17 15.36 32.98
N TYR A 4 1.09 14.42 32.75
CA TYR A 4 2.13 14.58 31.70
C TYR A 4 2.31 13.31 30.83
N CYS A 5 1.80 12.15 31.24
CA CYS A 5 2.00 10.91 30.47
C CYS A 5 1.06 10.76 29.27
N VAL A 6 -0.12 11.38 29.27
CA VAL A 6 -1.11 11.16 28.19
C VAL A 6 -0.70 11.88 26.90
N GLY A 7 -0.25 13.14 26.99
CA GLY A 7 0.14 13.93 25.81
C GLY A 7 1.44 13.45 25.15
N TYR A 8 2.43 13.04 25.93
CA TYR A 8 3.71 12.54 25.40
C TYR A 8 3.54 11.19 24.70
N PHE A 9 2.68 10.33 25.23
CA PHE A 9 2.35 9.05 24.62
C PHE A 9 1.60 9.24 23.30
N CYS A 10 0.58 10.11 23.24
CA CYS A 10 -0.12 10.43 22.00
C CYS A 10 0.77 11.08 20.93
N TYR A 11 1.79 11.86 21.34
CA TYR A 11 2.77 12.44 20.43
C TYR A 11 3.71 11.36 19.85
N ILE A 12 4.23 10.46 20.69
CA ILE A 12 5.04 9.33 20.24
C ILE A 12 4.22 8.40 19.33
N ASP A 13 2.96 8.11 19.67
CA ASP A 13 2.08 7.29 18.84
C ASP A 13 1.84 7.92 17.47
N ASN A 14 1.59 9.24 17.41
CA ASN A 14 1.46 9.94 16.14
C ASN A 14 2.74 9.89 15.31
N LEU A 15 3.91 10.09 15.93
CA LEU A 15 5.20 10.00 15.26
C LEU A 15 5.47 8.58 14.74
N VAL A 16 5.18 7.55 15.53
CA VAL A 16 5.34 6.14 15.14
C VAL A 16 4.38 5.77 14.01
N VAL A 17 3.14 6.27 14.02
CA VAL A 17 2.16 6.05 12.95
C VAL A 17 2.58 6.75 11.66
N GLN A 18 3.05 8.00 11.74
CA GLN A 18 3.57 8.73 10.58
C GLN A 18 4.80 8.04 9.98
N PHE A 19 5.71 7.56 10.84
CA PHE A 19 6.90 6.82 10.40
C PHE A 19 6.53 5.50 9.73
N LYS A 20 5.58 4.73 10.28
CA LYS A 20 5.09 3.47 9.67
C LYS A 20 4.47 3.70 8.29
N ASN A 21 3.68 4.77 8.14
CA ASN A 21 3.02 5.09 6.86
C ASN A 21 3.98 5.67 5.81
N SER A 22 5.22 5.97 6.21
CA SER A 22 6.26 6.48 5.32
C SER A 22 6.95 5.37 4.52
N PHE A 23 6.79 4.10 4.91
CA PHE A 23 7.34 2.97 4.18
C PHE A 23 6.25 2.31 3.33
N PHE A 24 6.56 2.10 2.06
CA PHE A 24 5.71 1.33 1.15
C PHE A 24 6.56 0.39 0.30
N ILE A 25 5.97 -0.68 -0.19
CA ILE A 25 6.63 -1.63 -1.08
C ILE A 25 6.49 -1.12 -2.52
N LYS A 26 7.59 -0.90 -3.23
CA LYS A 26 7.53 -0.77 -4.69
C LYS A 26 7.45 -2.18 -5.26
N ALA A 27 6.28 -2.51 -5.82
CA ALA A 27 6.03 -3.79 -6.45
C ALA A 27 6.96 -3.98 -7.65
N GLY A 28 7.73 -5.06 -7.63
CA GLY A 28 8.56 -5.53 -8.74
C GLY A 28 7.94 -6.80 -9.32
N SER A 29 8.61 -7.94 -9.15
CA SER A 29 8.10 -9.25 -9.55
C SER A 29 6.80 -9.65 -8.86
N GLY A 30 6.49 -9.05 -7.70
CA GLY A 30 5.24 -9.28 -6.98
C GLY A 30 5.16 -10.62 -6.25
N ASP A 31 6.30 -11.31 -6.06
CA ASP A 31 6.40 -12.62 -5.41
C ASP A 31 6.16 -12.59 -3.91
N THR A 32 6.38 -11.45 -3.27
CA THR A 32 6.30 -11.31 -1.81
C THR A 32 5.23 -10.32 -1.38
N THR A 33 4.78 -9.47 -2.30
CA THR A 33 3.81 -8.42 -2.02
C THR A 33 2.39 -8.94 -2.14
N ARG A 34 1.64 -8.90 -1.04
CA ARG A 34 0.19 -9.21 -1.03
C ARG A 34 -0.59 -7.99 -1.51
N PHE A 35 -1.30 -8.17 -2.62
CA PHE A 35 -1.98 -7.09 -3.36
C PHE A 35 -2.95 -6.28 -2.48
N TRP A 36 -3.69 -6.93 -1.57
CA TRP A 36 -4.67 -6.22 -0.74
C TRP A 36 -4.14 -5.80 0.63
N LEU A 37 -3.16 -6.55 1.14
CA LEU A 37 -2.78 -6.53 2.55
C LEU A 37 -1.52 -5.72 2.80
N ASP A 38 -0.61 -5.64 1.82
CA ASP A 38 0.64 -4.92 1.99
C ASP A 38 0.52 -3.48 1.44
N PRO A 39 1.23 -2.52 2.05
CA PRO A 39 1.19 -1.12 1.64
C PRO A 39 2.14 -0.90 0.47
N TRP A 40 1.71 -1.19 -0.75
CA TRP A 40 2.53 -0.95 -1.96
C TRP A 40 2.06 0.24 -2.80
N HIS A 41 0.89 0.79 -2.47
CA HIS A 41 0.42 2.06 -3.05
C HIS A 41 1.18 3.24 -2.44
N HIS A 42 1.47 4.28 -3.23
CA HIS A 42 2.26 5.46 -2.85
C HIS A 42 1.79 6.17 -1.56
N SER A 43 0.52 5.99 -1.19
CA SER A 43 -0.05 6.49 0.07
C SER A 43 0.46 5.79 1.35
N GLY A 44 1.20 4.68 1.23
CA GLY A 44 1.58 3.83 2.37
C GLY A 44 0.41 3.07 3.01
N LYS A 45 -0.79 3.13 2.41
CA LYS A 45 -1.99 2.41 2.86
C LYS A 45 -2.21 1.15 2.04
N CYS A 46 -2.69 0.10 2.70
CA CYS A 46 -3.12 -1.12 2.04
C CYS A 46 -4.43 -0.89 1.27
N LEU A 47 -4.57 -1.50 0.09
CA LEU A 47 -5.77 -1.33 -0.74
C LEU A 47 -7.06 -1.79 -0.06
N LYS A 48 -7.01 -2.76 0.85
CA LYS A 48 -8.20 -3.19 1.63
C LYS A 48 -8.86 -2.05 2.42
N HIS A 49 -8.09 -1.02 2.77
CA HIS A 49 -8.59 0.14 3.51
C HIS A 49 -9.14 1.22 2.58
N LEU A 50 -8.67 1.27 1.34
CA LEU A 50 -9.14 2.22 0.33
C LEU A 50 -10.42 1.70 -0.37
N PHE A 51 -10.48 0.39 -0.64
CA PHE A 51 -11.56 -0.26 -1.38
C PHE A 51 -12.15 -1.43 -0.57
N PRO A 52 -12.75 -1.18 0.61
CA PRO A 52 -13.21 -2.23 1.50
C PRO A 52 -14.33 -3.10 0.90
N TRP A 53 -15.21 -2.50 0.08
CA TRP A 53 -16.31 -3.22 -0.57
C TRP A 53 -15.80 -4.20 -1.63
N LEU A 54 -14.85 -3.73 -2.43
CA LEU A 54 -14.19 -4.56 -3.43
C LEU A 54 -13.33 -5.66 -2.77
N PHE A 55 -12.64 -5.32 -1.68
CA PHE A 55 -11.91 -6.31 -0.89
C PHE A 55 -12.84 -7.39 -0.35
N ALA A 56 -14.04 -7.05 0.15
CA ALA A 56 -15.01 -8.02 0.66
C ALA A 56 -15.39 -9.08 -0.39
N LEU A 57 -15.43 -8.71 -1.67
CA LEU A 57 -15.74 -9.60 -2.80
C LEU A 57 -14.60 -10.56 -3.16
N LYS A 58 -13.37 -10.40 -2.68
CA LYS A 58 -12.29 -11.35 -2.99
C LYS A 58 -12.49 -12.72 -2.36
N VAL A 59 -12.27 -13.77 -3.15
CA VAL A 59 -12.21 -15.15 -2.67
C VAL A 59 -10.93 -15.37 -1.86
N ASN A 60 -9.77 -15.05 -2.44
CA ASN A 60 -8.48 -15.12 -1.76
C ASN A 60 -8.04 -13.70 -1.30
N LYS A 61 -7.91 -13.51 0.02
CA LYS A 61 -7.48 -12.22 0.60
C LYS A 61 -5.96 -12.04 0.63
N GLU A 62 -5.21 -13.14 0.63
CA GLU A 62 -3.74 -13.15 0.71
C GLU A 62 -3.08 -13.12 -0.66
N TRP A 63 -3.85 -12.77 -1.68
CA TRP A 63 -3.44 -12.84 -3.06
C TRP A 63 -2.20 -11.97 -3.34
N LEU A 64 -1.20 -12.55 -3.99
CA LEU A 64 0.04 -11.86 -4.33
C LEU A 64 -0.16 -10.95 -5.54
N PHE A 65 0.72 -9.96 -5.66
CA PHE A 65 0.69 -9.00 -6.76
C PHE A 65 0.92 -9.69 -8.10
N LYS A 66 1.85 -10.66 -8.18
CA LYS A 66 2.12 -11.43 -9.41
C LYS A 66 0.91 -12.20 -9.91
N ASP A 67 0.12 -12.74 -8.98
CA ASP A 67 -0.97 -13.64 -9.32
C ASP A 67 -2.16 -12.88 -9.95
N ARG A 68 -2.15 -11.54 -9.90
CA ARG A 68 -3.09 -10.68 -10.64
C ARG A 68 -2.85 -10.76 -12.14
N GLN A 69 -1.59 -10.79 -12.58
CA GLN A 69 -1.24 -10.73 -13.98
C GLN A 69 -1.07 -12.15 -14.51
N VAL A 70 -2.04 -12.60 -15.28
CA VAL A 70 -1.97 -13.90 -15.97
C VAL A 70 -1.60 -13.61 -17.42
N PHE A 71 -0.53 -14.25 -17.89
CA PHE A 71 -0.16 -14.21 -19.29
C PHE A 71 -0.96 -15.27 -20.05
N ASP A 72 -1.78 -14.83 -21.01
CA ASP A 72 -2.49 -15.71 -21.93
C ASP A 72 -1.97 -15.54 -23.37
N SER A 73 -2.56 -16.26 -24.34
CA SER A 73 -2.15 -16.18 -25.74
C SER A 73 -2.35 -14.80 -26.39
N ASN A 74 -3.15 -13.93 -25.77
CA ASN A 74 -3.51 -12.59 -26.25
C ASN A 74 -2.86 -11.47 -25.42
N GLY A 75 -2.03 -11.81 -24.42
CA GLY A 75 -1.24 -10.88 -23.64
C GLY A 75 -1.51 -10.97 -22.14
N TRP A 76 -1.25 -9.88 -21.43
CA TRP A 76 -1.43 -9.80 -19.98
C TRP A 76 -2.90 -9.54 -19.64
N ILE A 77 -3.55 -10.51 -19.00
CA ILE A 77 -4.91 -10.37 -18.47
C ILE A 77 -4.86 -10.17 -16.96
N SER A 78 -5.57 -9.16 -16.46
CA SER A 78 -5.81 -9.01 -15.03
C SER A 78 -6.84 -10.02 -14.57
N SER A 79 -6.39 -11.10 -13.92
CA SER A 79 -7.27 -12.00 -13.19
C SER A 79 -7.73 -11.30 -11.92
N TRP A 80 -9.04 -11.38 -11.64
CA TRP A 80 -9.61 -10.74 -10.47
C TRP A 80 -10.38 -11.68 -9.52
N ASN A 81 -10.67 -12.93 -9.90
CA ASN A 81 -11.27 -13.96 -9.04
C ASN A 81 -12.25 -13.44 -7.95
N TRP A 82 -13.30 -12.74 -8.37
CA TRP A 82 -14.31 -12.20 -7.48
C TRP A 82 -15.30 -13.29 -7.07
N ARG A 83 -15.73 -13.29 -5.81
CA ARG A 83 -16.83 -14.14 -5.31
C ARG A 83 -18.14 -13.81 -6.01
N SER A 84 -18.34 -12.54 -6.34
CA SER A 84 -19.48 -12.02 -7.10
C SER A 84 -19.02 -10.80 -7.89
N HIS A 85 -19.61 -10.59 -9.06
CA HIS A 85 -19.20 -9.48 -9.93
C HIS A 85 -19.40 -8.13 -9.21
N PRO A 86 -18.45 -7.18 -9.30
CA PRO A 86 -18.61 -5.87 -8.70
C PRO A 86 -19.85 -5.17 -9.25
N CYS A 87 -20.68 -4.63 -8.35
CA CYS A 87 -21.88 -3.87 -8.67
C CYS A 87 -22.10 -2.72 -7.67
N GLY A 88 -22.90 -1.72 -8.07
CA GLY A 88 -23.19 -0.55 -7.25
C GLY A 88 -21.92 0.15 -6.75
N ARG A 89 -21.77 0.32 -5.44
CA ARG A 89 -20.59 0.96 -4.83
C ARG A 89 -19.27 0.24 -5.13
N SER A 90 -19.28 -1.09 -5.25
CA SER A 90 -18.06 -1.84 -5.57
C SER A 90 -17.62 -1.70 -7.02
N LEU A 91 -18.51 -1.29 -7.93
CA LEU A 91 -18.15 -0.98 -9.31
C LEU A 91 -17.34 0.33 -9.38
N GLY A 92 -17.78 1.37 -8.67
CA GLY A 92 -17.00 2.61 -8.54
C GLY A 92 -15.64 2.38 -7.90
N ASP A 93 -15.56 1.55 -6.85
CA ASP A 93 -14.29 1.12 -6.26
C ASP A 93 -13.39 0.41 -7.29
N PHE A 94 -13.97 -0.40 -8.18
CA PHE A 94 -13.22 -1.12 -9.22
C PHE A 94 -12.68 -0.19 -10.32
N GLU A 95 -13.47 0.80 -10.74
CA GLU A 95 -13.03 1.83 -11.69
C GLU A 95 -11.89 2.67 -11.11
N ALA A 96 -12.04 3.12 -9.86
CA ALA A 96 -10.99 3.85 -9.15
C ALA A 96 -9.73 3.01 -8.95
N LEU A 97 -9.87 1.72 -8.61
CA LEU A 97 -8.75 0.80 -8.51
C LEU A 97 -8.05 0.61 -9.86
N SER A 98 -8.80 0.49 -10.95
CA SER A 98 -8.24 0.31 -12.30
C SER A 98 -7.43 1.53 -12.71
N SER A 99 -7.98 2.74 -12.51
CA SER A 99 -7.24 3.98 -12.75
C SER A 99 -5.99 4.11 -11.87
N THR A 100 -6.05 3.65 -10.62
CA THR A 100 -4.88 3.64 -9.72
C THR A 100 -3.80 2.70 -10.24
N LEU A 101 -4.16 1.58 -10.85
CA LEU A 101 -3.22 0.59 -11.36
C LEU A 101 -2.58 0.97 -12.68
N ASP A 102 -3.29 1.72 -13.51
CA ASP A 102 -2.76 2.24 -14.78
C ASP A 102 -1.60 3.24 -14.55
N ASP A 103 -1.62 3.94 -13.41
CA ASP A 103 -0.55 4.89 -13.03
C ASP A 103 0.71 4.18 -12.47
N ILE A 104 0.65 2.87 -12.21
CA ILE A 104 1.70 2.17 -11.48
C ILE A 104 2.68 1.52 -12.45
N SER A 105 3.90 2.06 -12.49
CA SER A 105 5.03 1.44 -13.18
C SER A 105 5.58 0.26 -12.35
N VAL A 106 5.28 -0.97 -12.76
CA VAL A 106 5.81 -2.20 -12.14
C VAL A 106 7.12 -2.59 -12.82
N GLU A 107 8.17 -2.76 -12.03
CA GLU A 107 9.49 -3.23 -12.51
C GLU A 107 9.55 -4.76 -12.44
N LEU A 108 8.90 -5.46 -13.37
CA LEU A 108 8.67 -6.92 -13.32
C LEU A 108 9.96 -7.76 -13.22
N ASP A 109 11.08 -7.27 -13.77
CA ASP A 109 12.37 -7.97 -13.75
C ASP A 109 13.14 -7.85 -12.42
N PHE A 110 12.63 -7.04 -11.49
CA PHE A 110 13.30 -6.74 -10.23
C PHE A 110 12.51 -7.25 -9.02
N PRO A 111 13.18 -7.64 -7.92
CA PRO A 111 12.47 -8.04 -6.72
C PRO A 111 11.72 -6.87 -6.10
N ASP A 112 10.65 -7.18 -5.36
CA ASP A 112 9.92 -6.23 -4.53
C ASP A 112 10.88 -5.52 -3.55
N LYS A 113 10.75 -4.19 -3.42
CA LYS A 113 11.65 -3.39 -2.57
C LYS A 113 10.90 -2.42 -1.67
N TRP A 114 11.33 -2.32 -0.43
CA TRP A 114 10.83 -1.29 0.48
C TRP A 114 11.38 0.09 0.08
N GLN A 115 10.50 1.07 0.01
CA GLN A 115 10.83 2.46 -0.27
C GLN A 115 10.28 3.37 0.81
N LEU A 116 11.05 4.42 1.12
CA LEU A 116 10.60 5.52 1.93
C LEU A 116 9.94 6.57 1.02
N ALA A 117 8.74 7.02 1.37
CA ALA A 117 8.05 8.07 0.67
C ALA A 117 8.86 9.36 0.63
N GLU A 118 8.89 10.04 -0.51
CA GLU A 118 9.73 11.23 -0.70
C GLU A 118 9.38 12.35 0.28
N TYR A 119 8.10 12.51 0.62
CA TYR A 119 7.66 13.49 1.64
C TYR A 119 8.22 13.19 3.04
N ALA A 120 8.53 11.93 3.35
CA ALA A 120 9.09 11.52 4.63
C ALA A 120 10.60 11.76 4.71
N ARG A 121 11.32 11.77 3.57
CA ARG A 121 12.75 12.17 3.53
C ARG A 121 12.94 13.59 4.04
N SER A 122 12.06 14.52 3.65
CA SER A 122 12.07 15.92 4.08
C SER A 122 11.75 16.12 5.56
N SER A 123 11.02 15.18 6.18
CA SER A 123 10.74 15.21 7.63
C SER A 123 11.85 14.56 8.46
N LEU A 124 12.60 13.63 7.88
CA LEU A 124 13.75 12.97 8.53
C LEU A 124 15.03 13.81 8.47
N SER A 125 15.20 14.67 7.45
CA SER A 125 16.32 15.63 7.38
C SER A 125 16.29 16.70 8.47
N PHE A 126 15.14 16.91 9.12
CA PHE A 126 14.99 17.83 10.26
C PHE A 126 15.67 17.34 11.54
N TRP A 127 16.12 16.08 11.60
CA TRP A 127 16.70 15.45 12.78
C TRP A 127 18.24 15.39 12.80
N HIS A 128 18.91 15.88 11.75
CA HIS A 128 20.35 16.11 11.79
C HIS A 128 20.66 17.43 12.50
N HIS A 129 20.45 17.48 13.82
CA HIS A 129 21.14 18.47 14.64
C HIS A 129 22.57 18.00 14.95
N PRO A 130 23.57 18.89 14.89
CA PRO A 130 24.93 18.57 15.27
C PRO A 130 24.97 18.20 16.76
N ARG A 131 25.78 17.20 17.13
CA ARG A 131 26.09 16.95 18.54
C ARG A 131 26.63 18.26 19.13
N PRO A 132 26.12 18.72 20.29
CA PRO A 132 26.85 19.72 21.05
C PRO A 132 28.15 19.09 21.55
N ASP A 133 29.25 19.79 21.30
CA ASP A 133 30.59 19.46 21.80
C ASP A 133 30.66 19.54 23.34
#